data_AF-A0A2E7DNB3-F1
#
_entry.id   AF-A0A2E7DNB3-F1
#
_cell.length_a   1.000
_cell.length_b   1.000
_cell.length_c   1.000
_cell.angle_alpha   90.00
_cell.angle_beta   90.00
_cell.angle_gamma   90.00
#
_symmetry.space_group_name_H-M   'P 1'
#
loop_
_entity.id
_entity.type
_entity.pdbx_description
1 polymer ?
#
loop_
_entity_poly.entity_id
_entity_poly.type
_entity_poly.pdbx_seq_one_letter_code
_entity_poly.pdbx_strand_id
1 'polypeptide(L)'
;MNNLKQFANSLGFISVILFIDTRILVESVETPEGMVWIEGGSFLMGSDQGLLDERPAHRVKLSGFWIDEHEVTNTDFAKFISETRYETYSEKVKDSLVFESPNQEASFSLPALSWWKLVPNANWRKPEGGRDSIEGKENHPVVHVTYQDAQQYCHWLDKELPTEAQFEYAARGGYEGEIYSWGSQPRHRHEVLINYWQGSFPYNNEIHDGYASSAPVGSFPPNNYGLYDITGNVWEWVSDWYHPNYYSNSPLRNPKGVTEAESFDPNEPALPKRSIRGGSFLCSENYCSGFRVSARMPAEPSSSTNHTGFRCVANKVGWFH
;
A
#
# COMPACT_ATOMS: atom_id res chain seq x y z
N MET A 1 69.75 42.14 -27.99
CA MET A 1 68.94 43.32 -28.36
C MET A 1 67.52 42.86 -28.65
N ASN A 2 66.61 43.27 -27.77
CA ASN A 2 65.20 43.57 -27.97
C ASN A 2 64.26 42.61 -28.73
N ASN A 3 63.28 42.16 -27.94
CA ASN A 3 61.84 42.16 -28.21
C ASN A 3 61.32 41.30 -29.37
N LEU A 4 60.50 40.30 -29.00
CA LEU A 4 59.04 40.38 -29.08
C LEU A 4 58.49 39.25 -28.19
N LYS A 5 57.98 39.54 -26.99
CA LYS A 5 56.56 39.77 -26.73
C LYS A 5 55.65 38.61 -27.19
N GLN A 6 55.14 37.89 -26.18
CA GLN A 6 53.70 37.84 -25.93
C GLN A 6 52.86 37.00 -26.92
N PHE A 7 52.93 35.68 -26.78
CA PHE A 7 51.83 34.73 -27.08
C PHE A 7 52.25 33.39 -26.45
N ALA A 8 51.51 32.70 -25.59
CA ALA A 8 50.36 32.95 -24.74
C ALA A 8 50.53 31.89 -23.63
N ASN A 9 50.53 32.22 -22.35
CA ASN A 9 49.32 32.23 -21.51
C ASN A 9 48.14 31.34 -21.98
N SER A 10 48.39 30.12 -22.47
CA SER A 10 47.32 29.12 -22.71
C SER A 10 47.62 27.70 -22.21
N LEU A 11 48.82 27.42 -21.69
CA LEU A 11 49.16 26.08 -21.18
C LEU A 11 49.09 25.94 -19.65
N GLY A 12 48.82 27.02 -18.91
CA GLY A 12 48.73 27.00 -17.44
C GLY A 12 47.30 26.94 -16.86
N PHE A 13 46.27 27.06 -17.69
CA PHE A 13 44.86 27.07 -17.24
C PHE A 13 44.08 25.80 -17.63
N ILE A 14 44.64 24.95 -18.48
CA ILE A 14 43.98 23.69 -18.91
C ILE A 14 44.41 22.50 -18.04
N SER A 15 45.54 22.58 -17.33
CA SER A 15 45.99 21.49 -16.44
C SER A 15 45.51 21.62 -14.99
N VAL A 16 44.85 22.73 -14.62
CA VAL A 16 44.22 22.91 -13.28
C VAL A 16 42.70 22.71 -13.35
N ILE A 17 42.10 22.73 -14.55
CA ILE A 17 40.66 22.44 -14.75
C ILE A 17 40.41 20.94 -14.98
N LEU A 18 41.44 20.15 -15.30
CA LEU A 18 41.32 18.69 -15.56
C LEU A 18 41.63 17.79 -14.35
N PHE A 19 41.79 18.35 -13.15
CA PHE A 19 41.92 17.60 -11.89
C PHE A 19 40.81 17.93 -10.88
N ILE A 20 39.69 18.49 -11.35
CA ILE A 20 38.46 18.62 -10.55
C ILE A 20 37.43 17.52 -10.91
N ASP A 21 37.67 16.72 -11.97
CA ASP A 21 36.69 15.74 -12.46
C ASP A 21 37.09 14.28 -12.20
N THR A 22 36.80 13.82 -10.99
CA THR A 22 36.50 12.41 -10.63
C THR A 22 36.15 12.26 -9.16
N ARG A 23 36.04 13.38 -8.43
CA ARG A 23 34.98 13.49 -7.44
C ARG A 23 33.80 14.20 -8.10
N ILE A 24 33.23 13.52 -9.10
CA ILE A 24 31.78 13.61 -9.29
C ILE A 24 31.25 13.43 -7.87
N LEU A 25 30.65 14.49 -7.35
CA LEU A 25 29.71 14.40 -6.24
C LEU A 25 28.62 13.45 -6.75
N VAL A 26 28.90 12.15 -6.66
CA VAL A 26 27.86 11.16 -6.52
C VAL A 26 27.29 11.55 -5.16
N GLU A 27 26.32 12.47 -5.17
CA GLU A 27 25.27 12.39 -4.17
C GLU A 27 24.86 10.93 -4.23
N SER A 28 25.33 10.16 -3.25
CA SER A 28 24.82 8.83 -3.01
C SER A 28 23.32 9.03 -2.97
N VAL A 29 22.61 8.42 -3.93
CA VAL A 29 21.16 8.29 -3.82
C VAL A 29 20.98 7.53 -2.52
N GLU A 30 20.72 8.25 -1.43
CA GLU A 30 20.45 7.64 -0.15
C GLU A 30 19.18 6.84 -0.34
N THR A 31 19.30 5.52 -0.27
CA THR A 31 18.17 4.61 -0.17
C THR A 31 17.30 5.13 0.97
N PRO A 32 16.06 5.58 0.69
CA PRO A 32 15.16 5.97 1.76
C PRO A 32 15.03 4.79 2.74
N GLU A 33 15.19 5.08 4.03
CA GLU A 33 15.15 4.05 5.07
C GLU A 33 13.83 3.25 4.98
N GLY A 34 13.93 1.93 5.02
CA GLY A 34 12.78 1.02 4.96
C GLY A 34 12.07 0.93 3.61
N MET A 35 12.71 1.33 2.50
CA MET A 35 12.13 1.25 1.16
C MET A 35 12.97 0.39 0.20
N VAL A 36 12.28 -0.32 -0.70
CA VAL A 36 12.89 -1.04 -1.82
C VAL A 36 12.75 -0.25 -3.12
N TRP A 37 13.81 -0.31 -3.95
CA TRP A 37 13.76 0.23 -5.30
C TRP A 37 13.11 -0.79 -6.23
N ILE A 38 12.04 -0.37 -6.90
CA ILE A 38 11.38 -1.15 -7.94
C ILE A 38 11.81 -0.58 -9.29
N GLU A 39 12.54 -1.38 -10.06
CA GLU A 39 12.91 -0.99 -11.43
C GLU A 39 11.65 -0.80 -12.28
N GLY A 40 11.59 0.30 -13.02
CA GLY A 40 10.47 0.58 -13.92
C GLY A 40 10.42 -0.44 -15.06
N GLY A 41 9.22 -0.82 -15.48
CA GLY A 41 9.06 -1.84 -16.49
C GLY A 41 7.66 -1.85 -17.09
N SER A 42 7.36 -2.89 -17.86
CA SER A 42 6.02 -3.17 -18.34
C SER A 42 5.49 -4.45 -17.73
N PHE A 43 4.22 -4.46 -17.37
CA PHE A 43 3.54 -5.63 -16.84
C PHE A 43 2.10 -5.72 -17.32
N LEU A 44 1.48 -6.88 -17.11
CA LEU A 44 0.06 -7.09 -17.32
C LEU A 44 -0.68 -6.78 -16.02
N MET A 45 -1.41 -5.67 -15.98
CA MET A 45 -2.25 -5.24 -14.86
C MET A 45 -3.66 -5.82 -15.00
N GLY A 46 -4.26 -6.23 -13.89
CA GLY A 46 -5.56 -6.90 -13.87
C GLY A 46 -5.49 -8.39 -14.21
N SER A 47 -6.66 -8.98 -14.46
CA SER A 47 -6.79 -10.40 -14.81
C SER A 47 -8.06 -10.67 -15.60
N ASP A 48 -7.94 -11.31 -16.77
CA ASP A 48 -9.09 -11.74 -17.58
C ASP A 48 -9.91 -12.86 -16.90
N GLN A 49 -9.31 -13.53 -15.90
CA GLN A 49 -9.96 -14.56 -15.10
C GLN A 49 -10.42 -14.04 -13.73
N GLY A 50 -10.12 -12.77 -13.40
CA GLY A 50 -10.50 -12.12 -12.14
C GLY A 50 -11.97 -11.71 -12.10
N LEU A 51 -12.35 -10.91 -11.09
CA LEU A 51 -13.66 -10.27 -11.00
C LEU A 51 -13.87 -9.26 -12.14
N LEU A 52 -15.10 -8.77 -12.31
CA LEU A 52 -15.45 -7.91 -13.46
C LEU A 52 -14.66 -6.59 -13.49
N ASP A 53 -14.39 -6.01 -12.32
CA ASP A 53 -13.64 -4.77 -12.16
C ASP A 53 -12.10 -4.95 -12.20
N GLU A 54 -11.64 -6.20 -12.23
CA GLU A 54 -10.24 -6.58 -12.45
C GLU A 54 -9.92 -6.78 -13.94
N ARG A 55 -10.94 -6.69 -14.81
CA ARG A 55 -10.87 -6.88 -16.26
C ARG A 55 -10.92 -5.56 -17.02
N PRO A 56 -10.37 -5.50 -18.24
CA PRO A 56 -9.53 -6.52 -18.86
C PRO A 56 -8.11 -6.51 -18.29
N ALA A 57 -7.40 -7.62 -18.43
CA ALA A 57 -5.96 -7.61 -18.29
C ALA A 57 -5.35 -6.70 -19.37
N HIS A 58 -4.51 -5.75 -18.99
CA HIS A 58 -3.99 -4.72 -19.91
C HIS A 58 -2.54 -4.37 -19.61
N ARG A 59 -1.81 -3.96 -20.65
CA ARG A 59 -0.40 -3.57 -20.52
C ARG A 59 -0.30 -2.20 -19.84
N VAL A 60 0.53 -2.12 -18.81
CA VAL A 60 0.94 -0.88 -18.15
C VAL A 60 2.47 -0.79 -18.15
N LYS A 61 3.00 0.43 -18.28
CA LYS A 61 4.42 0.77 -18.19
C LYS A 61 4.63 1.77 -17.06
N LEU A 62 5.50 1.44 -16.11
CA LEU A 62 5.83 2.29 -14.98
C LEU A 62 7.26 2.83 -15.08
N SER A 63 7.47 4.05 -14.59
CA SER A 63 8.79 4.51 -14.18
C SER A 63 9.24 3.76 -12.93
N GLY A 64 10.55 3.72 -12.64
CA GLY A 64 11.03 3.17 -11.37
C GLY A 64 10.66 4.06 -10.19
N PHE A 65 10.47 3.46 -9.01
CA PHE A 65 10.04 4.14 -7.79
C PHE A 65 10.52 3.39 -6.55
N TRP A 66 10.62 4.10 -5.43
CA TRP A 66 10.78 3.48 -4.12
C TRP A 66 9.40 3.17 -3.53
N ILE A 67 9.27 2.06 -2.82
CA ILE A 67 8.07 1.69 -2.04
C ILE A 67 8.50 1.13 -0.69
N ASP A 68 7.74 1.41 0.37
CA ASP A 68 8.02 0.88 1.70
C ASP A 68 8.01 -0.66 1.69
N GLU A 69 8.97 -1.26 2.38
CA GLU A 69 9.16 -2.72 2.51
C GLU A 69 7.92 -3.41 3.09
N HIS A 70 7.23 -2.73 4.00
CA HIS A 70 6.06 -3.21 4.72
C HIS A 70 5.07 -2.08 4.97
N GLU A 71 3.91 -2.38 5.57
CA GLU A 71 2.94 -1.36 5.94
C GLU A 71 3.48 -0.40 7.02
N VAL A 72 2.94 0.81 7.11
CA VAL A 72 3.31 1.78 8.15
C VAL A 72 2.95 1.22 9.53
N THR A 73 3.91 1.20 10.45
CA THR A 73 3.70 0.65 11.79
C THR A 73 3.02 1.63 12.74
N ASN A 74 2.46 1.10 13.83
CA ASN A 74 1.96 1.93 14.94
C ASN A 74 3.05 2.84 15.52
N THR A 75 4.30 2.38 15.60
CA THR A 75 5.44 3.19 16.07
C THR A 75 5.70 4.38 15.16
N ASP A 76 5.76 4.13 13.85
CA ASP A 76 6.06 5.18 12.88
C ASP A 76 4.92 6.20 12.82
N PHE A 77 3.67 5.72 12.86
CA PHE A 77 2.51 6.59 12.91
C PHE A 77 2.46 7.40 14.22
N ALA A 78 2.82 6.80 15.35
CA ALA A 78 2.92 7.53 16.62
C ALA A 78 3.97 8.65 16.57
N LYS A 79 5.09 8.44 15.88
CA LYS A 79 6.09 9.47 15.63
C LYS A 79 5.49 10.65 14.84
N PHE A 80 4.83 10.37 13.70
CA PHE A 80 4.11 11.37 12.92
C PHE A 80 3.16 12.21 13.79
N ILE A 81 2.31 11.54 14.59
CA ILE A 81 1.35 12.22 15.46
C ILE A 81 2.06 13.07 16.52
N SER A 82 3.17 12.58 17.08
CA SER A 82 3.93 13.30 18.11
C SER A 82 4.58 14.59 17.58
N GLU A 83 5.11 14.56 16.36
CA GLU A 83 5.85 15.67 15.74
C GLU A 83 4.93 16.70 15.10
N THR A 84 3.82 16.26 14.52
CA THR A 84 2.89 17.13 13.79
C THR A 84 1.70 17.58 14.62
N ARG A 85 1.41 16.90 15.74
CA ARG A 85 0.19 17.07 16.55
C ARG A 85 -1.08 16.80 15.73
N TYR A 86 -0.97 16.02 14.66
CA TYR A 86 -2.08 15.63 13.81
C TYR A 86 -3.11 14.81 14.61
N GLU A 87 -4.39 15.03 14.32
CA GLU A 87 -5.52 14.30 14.90
C GLU A 87 -6.23 13.57 13.76
N THR A 88 -6.33 12.24 13.88
CA THR A 88 -6.96 11.40 12.85
C THR A 88 -8.45 11.66 12.73
N TYR A 89 -9.05 11.26 11.61
CA TYR A 89 -10.49 11.40 11.45
C TYR A 89 -11.28 10.65 12.53
N SER A 90 -10.89 9.40 12.85
CA SER A 90 -11.55 8.58 13.89
C SER A 90 -11.42 9.18 15.29
N GLU A 91 -10.32 9.87 15.61
CA GLU A 91 -10.20 10.65 16.84
C GLU A 91 -11.17 11.85 16.89
N LYS A 92 -11.35 12.56 15.76
CA LYS A 92 -12.25 13.72 15.65
C LYS A 92 -13.72 13.33 15.81
N VAL A 93 -14.17 12.28 15.10
CA VAL A 93 -15.56 11.82 15.15
C VAL A 93 -15.85 10.94 16.37
N LYS A 94 -14.79 10.43 17.02
CA LYS A 94 -14.84 9.59 18.24
C LYS A 94 -15.55 8.26 18.04
N ASP A 95 -15.43 7.71 16.85
CA ASP A 95 -15.85 6.35 16.50
C ASP A 95 -15.08 5.85 15.28
N SER A 96 -15.15 4.53 15.08
CA SER A 96 -14.64 3.88 13.89
C SER A 96 -15.33 2.52 13.71
N LEU A 97 -15.23 1.95 12.52
CA LEU A 97 -15.81 0.63 12.23
C LEU A 97 -14.87 -0.47 12.70
N VAL A 98 -15.40 -1.40 13.49
CA VAL A 98 -14.65 -2.54 14.04
C VAL A 98 -15.36 -3.82 13.60
N PHE A 99 -14.60 -4.78 13.09
CA PHE A 99 -15.10 -6.12 12.87
C PHE A 99 -15.20 -6.86 14.20
N GLU A 100 -16.40 -7.37 14.50
CA GLU A 100 -16.67 -8.25 15.63
C GLU A 100 -17.26 -9.57 15.11
N SER A 101 -16.51 -10.66 15.29
CA SER A 101 -16.98 -12.00 14.93
C SER A 101 -18.28 -12.34 15.67
N PRO A 102 -19.39 -12.64 14.97
CA PRO A 102 -20.63 -13.02 15.63
C PRO A 102 -20.52 -14.41 16.28
N ASN A 103 -21.22 -14.60 17.40
CA ASN A 103 -21.31 -15.90 18.06
C ASN A 103 -22.01 -16.92 17.14
N GLN A 104 -21.45 -18.14 17.05
CA GLN A 104 -21.95 -19.21 16.18
C GLN A 104 -23.37 -19.67 16.54
N GLU A 105 -23.79 -19.53 17.80
CA GLU A 105 -25.15 -19.85 18.25
C GLU A 105 -26.22 -18.85 17.77
N ALA A 106 -25.82 -17.67 17.29
CA ALA A 106 -26.73 -16.66 16.73
C ALA A 106 -27.13 -16.95 15.26
N SER A 107 -26.98 -18.21 14.80
CA SER A 107 -27.08 -18.68 13.40
C SER A 107 -28.47 -18.60 12.74
N PHE A 108 -29.35 -17.70 13.20
CA PHE A 108 -30.53 -17.31 12.42
C PHE A 108 -30.19 -16.07 11.60
N SER A 109 -29.90 -16.28 10.30
CA SER A 109 -29.83 -15.28 9.23
C SER A 109 -29.53 -13.85 9.69
N LEU A 110 -28.30 -13.61 10.17
CA LEU A 110 -27.85 -12.25 10.42
C LEU A 110 -27.83 -11.48 9.09
N PRO A 111 -28.29 -10.21 9.05
CA PRO A 111 -28.14 -9.37 7.87
C PRO A 111 -26.69 -9.32 7.41
N ALA A 112 -26.47 -9.25 6.09
CA ALA A 112 -25.13 -9.08 5.54
C ALA A 112 -24.43 -7.89 6.22
N LEU A 113 -23.12 -8.03 6.50
CA LEU A 113 -22.28 -7.01 7.13
C LEU A 113 -22.63 -6.67 8.59
N SER A 114 -23.52 -7.41 9.26
CA SER A 114 -23.88 -7.13 10.66
C SER A 114 -22.72 -7.27 11.67
N TRP A 115 -21.61 -7.88 11.26
CA TRP A 115 -20.37 -8.04 12.02
C TRP A 115 -19.53 -6.76 12.05
N TRP A 116 -19.83 -5.76 11.23
CA TRP A 116 -19.23 -4.43 11.35
C TRP A 116 -20.01 -3.59 12.35
N LYS A 117 -19.31 -3.11 13.39
CA LYS A 117 -19.88 -2.28 14.45
C LYS A 117 -19.25 -0.91 14.43
N LEU A 118 -20.07 0.13 14.55
CA LEU A 118 -19.57 1.46 14.85
C LEU A 118 -19.26 1.51 16.36
N VAL A 119 -17.97 1.50 16.70
CA VAL A 119 -17.50 1.38 18.08
C VAL A 119 -17.06 2.75 18.61
N PRO A 120 -17.66 3.24 19.71
CA PRO A 120 -17.25 4.51 20.32
C PRO A 120 -15.78 4.52 20.75
N ASN A 121 -15.09 5.59 20.38
CA ASN A 121 -13.68 5.84 20.64
C ASN A 121 -12.71 4.78 20.06
N ALA A 122 -13.15 3.94 19.13
CA ALA A 122 -12.23 3.16 18.31
C ALA A 122 -11.43 4.10 17.39
N ASN A 123 -10.12 3.94 17.38
CA ASN A 123 -9.17 4.71 16.57
C ASN A 123 -7.82 3.98 16.53
N TRP A 124 -6.82 4.55 15.88
CA TRP A 124 -5.53 3.91 15.70
C TRP A 124 -4.80 3.56 17.01
N ARG A 125 -5.03 4.31 18.11
CA ARG A 125 -4.44 4.02 19.43
C ARG A 125 -5.22 2.97 20.21
N LYS A 126 -6.49 2.79 19.88
CA LYS A 126 -7.43 1.86 20.53
C LYS A 126 -8.26 1.14 19.46
N PRO A 127 -7.66 0.21 18.69
CA PRO A 127 -8.35 -0.39 17.55
C PRO A 127 -9.71 -1.04 17.90
N GLU A 128 -9.81 -1.66 19.07
CA GLU A 128 -11.07 -2.28 19.54
C GLU A 128 -11.91 -1.33 20.42
N GLY A 129 -11.53 -0.06 20.53
CA GLY A 129 -12.22 0.97 21.32
C GLY A 129 -12.05 0.88 22.85
N GLY A 130 -12.76 1.75 23.58
CA GLY A 130 -12.86 1.70 25.05
C GLY A 130 -11.52 1.69 25.82
N ARG A 131 -11.21 0.53 26.43
CA ARG A 131 -9.99 0.26 27.23
C ARG A 131 -8.86 -0.40 26.44
N ASP A 132 -9.05 -0.65 25.15
CA ASP A 132 -8.02 -1.20 24.28
C ASP A 132 -6.82 -0.26 24.15
N SER A 133 -5.69 -0.80 23.71
CA SER A 133 -4.49 -0.04 23.41
C SER A 133 -3.59 -0.77 22.42
N ILE A 134 -2.69 -0.02 21.77
CA ILE A 134 -1.60 -0.56 20.96
C ILE A 134 -0.35 -0.97 21.76
N GLU A 135 -0.41 -1.05 23.10
CA GLU A 135 0.71 -1.54 23.91
C GLU A 135 1.03 -3.00 23.54
N GLY A 136 2.28 -3.28 23.18
CA GLY A 136 2.70 -4.58 22.65
C GLY A 136 2.36 -4.82 21.18
N LYS A 137 1.83 -3.81 20.46
CA LYS A 137 1.51 -3.83 19.03
C LYS A 137 2.30 -2.76 18.25
N GLU A 138 3.46 -2.38 18.76
CA GLU A 138 4.33 -1.32 18.22
C GLU A 138 4.70 -1.55 16.74
N ASN A 139 4.94 -2.81 16.38
CA ASN A 139 5.32 -3.24 15.04
C ASN A 139 4.14 -3.80 14.22
N HIS A 140 2.90 -3.67 14.69
CA HIS A 140 1.73 -3.99 13.87
C HIS A 140 1.43 -2.82 12.92
N PRO A 141 0.77 -3.09 11.77
CA PRO A 141 0.33 -2.02 10.88
C PRO A 141 -0.66 -1.09 11.61
N VAL A 142 -0.53 0.21 11.35
CA VAL A 142 -1.52 1.18 11.81
C VAL A 142 -2.85 0.95 11.09
N VAL A 143 -3.95 1.00 11.84
CA VAL A 143 -5.33 0.83 11.35
C VAL A 143 -6.21 1.97 11.85
N HIS A 144 -7.50 1.99 11.46
CA HIS A 144 -8.43 3.11 11.70
C HIS A 144 -7.94 4.45 11.13
N VAL A 145 -7.21 4.38 10.02
CA VAL A 145 -6.74 5.53 9.25
C VAL A 145 -7.58 5.66 7.98
N THR A 146 -8.09 6.86 7.75
CA THR A 146 -8.76 7.19 6.49
C THR A 146 -7.75 7.39 5.36
N TYR A 147 -8.23 7.50 4.12
CA TYR A 147 -7.37 7.87 2.99
C TYR A 147 -6.62 9.18 3.27
N GLN A 148 -7.29 10.17 3.88
CA GLN A 148 -6.68 11.46 4.19
C GLN A 148 -5.61 11.34 5.28
N ASP A 149 -5.83 10.53 6.32
CA ASP A 149 -4.83 10.31 7.37
C ASP A 149 -3.56 9.67 6.80
N ALA A 150 -3.74 8.65 5.95
CA ALA A 150 -2.65 7.97 5.24
C ALA A 150 -1.87 8.92 4.32
N GLN A 151 -2.58 9.74 3.54
CA GLN A 151 -1.97 10.74 2.66
C GLN A 151 -1.16 11.78 3.45
N GLN A 152 -1.68 12.28 4.57
CA GLN A 152 -0.97 13.27 5.39
C GLN A 152 0.29 12.71 6.04
N TYR A 153 0.26 11.44 6.45
CA TYR A 153 1.46 10.74 6.91
C TYR A 153 2.51 10.67 5.81
N CYS A 154 2.16 10.20 4.60
CA CYS A 154 3.14 10.07 3.52
C CYS A 154 3.73 11.45 3.14
N HIS A 155 2.89 12.49 3.06
CA HIS A 155 3.36 13.86 2.78
C HIS A 155 4.30 14.43 3.84
N TRP A 156 4.12 14.08 5.12
CA TRP A 156 5.04 14.49 6.18
C TRP A 156 6.47 13.96 5.96
N LEU A 157 6.61 12.83 5.28
CA LEU A 157 7.89 12.24 4.88
C LEU A 157 8.34 12.62 3.45
N ASP A 158 7.67 13.57 2.78
CA ASP A 158 7.91 13.88 1.36
C ASP A 158 7.74 12.65 0.44
N LYS A 159 6.82 11.75 0.85
CA LYS A 159 6.37 10.54 0.14
C LYS A 159 4.93 10.74 -0.36
N GLU A 160 4.43 9.78 -1.14
CA GLU A 160 3.05 9.72 -1.63
C GLU A 160 2.44 8.34 -1.32
N LEU A 161 1.12 8.19 -1.44
CA LEU A 161 0.51 6.85 -1.54
C LEU A 161 0.83 6.25 -2.92
N PRO A 162 1.05 4.91 -3.03
CA PRO A 162 1.24 4.26 -4.33
C PRO A 162 0.03 4.48 -5.23
N THR A 163 0.24 4.61 -6.55
CA THR A 163 -0.86 4.38 -7.47
C THR A 163 -1.30 2.92 -7.43
N GLU A 164 -2.52 2.63 -7.83
CA GLU A 164 -3.04 1.27 -7.92
C GLU A 164 -2.14 0.39 -8.82
N ALA A 165 -1.61 0.98 -9.89
CA ALA A 165 -0.68 0.30 -10.78
C ALA A 165 0.70 0.06 -10.14
N GLN A 166 1.23 1.03 -9.39
CA GLN A 166 2.48 0.84 -8.63
C GLN A 166 2.32 -0.27 -7.61
N PHE A 167 1.21 -0.29 -6.86
CA PHE A 167 0.91 -1.34 -5.89
C PHE A 167 0.86 -2.71 -6.55
N GLU A 168 0.06 -2.89 -7.61
CA GLU A 168 -0.06 -4.21 -8.25
C GLU A 168 1.25 -4.67 -8.90
N TYR A 169 2.00 -3.77 -9.54
CA TYR A 169 3.31 -4.09 -10.11
C TYR A 169 4.28 -4.58 -9.03
N ALA A 170 4.31 -3.89 -7.90
CA ALA A 170 5.13 -4.23 -6.76
C ALA A 170 4.69 -5.55 -6.12
N ALA A 171 3.38 -5.75 -5.91
CA ALA A 171 2.79 -6.96 -5.34
C ALA A 171 3.07 -8.21 -6.18
N ARG A 172 3.10 -8.07 -7.51
CA ARG A 172 3.42 -9.15 -8.43
C ARG A 172 4.85 -9.69 -8.31
N GLY A 173 5.80 -8.94 -7.76
CA GLY A 173 7.16 -9.45 -7.52
C GLY A 173 7.82 -10.04 -8.77
N GLY A 174 7.65 -9.42 -9.93
CA GLY A 174 8.19 -9.90 -11.21
C GLY A 174 7.41 -11.05 -11.88
N TYR A 175 6.34 -11.56 -11.27
CA TYR A 175 5.46 -12.54 -11.89
C TYR A 175 4.47 -11.86 -12.86
N GLU A 176 4.30 -12.43 -14.05
CA GLU A 176 3.34 -11.95 -15.05
C GLU A 176 2.13 -12.88 -15.12
N GLY A 177 0.92 -12.33 -14.98
CA GLY A 177 -0.33 -13.09 -15.12
C GLY A 177 -0.68 -14.04 -13.96
N GLU A 178 0.14 -14.10 -12.91
CA GLU A 178 -0.10 -14.94 -11.74
C GLU A 178 -1.19 -14.36 -10.81
N ILE A 179 -1.77 -15.25 -9.99
CA ILE A 179 -2.93 -14.95 -9.11
C ILE A 179 -2.49 -14.37 -7.76
N TYR A 180 -1.38 -14.85 -7.21
CA TYR A 180 -0.84 -14.44 -5.92
C TYR A 180 0.56 -13.83 -6.07
N SER A 181 1.04 -13.15 -5.03
CA SER A 181 2.38 -12.53 -4.99
C SER A 181 3.52 -13.57 -5.03
N TRP A 182 3.20 -14.85 -4.79
CA TRP A 182 4.10 -16.00 -4.86
C TRP A 182 3.81 -16.95 -6.03
N GLY A 183 2.99 -16.57 -7.01
CA GLY A 183 2.61 -17.39 -8.16
C GLY A 183 1.14 -17.82 -8.18
N SER A 184 0.79 -18.86 -8.94
CA SER A 184 -0.61 -19.30 -9.16
C SER A 184 -1.12 -20.32 -8.16
N GLN A 185 -0.23 -21.09 -7.54
CA GLN A 185 -0.65 -22.17 -6.65
C GLN A 185 -1.17 -21.59 -5.32
N PRO A 186 -2.33 -22.07 -4.81
CA PRO A 186 -2.92 -21.60 -3.56
C PRO A 186 -2.18 -22.20 -2.34
N ARG A 187 -0.86 -21.99 -2.26
CA ARG A 187 0.03 -22.53 -1.22
C ARG A 187 -0.38 -22.09 0.19
N HIS A 188 -0.98 -20.91 0.33
CA HIS A 188 -1.52 -20.39 1.59
C HIS A 188 -2.52 -21.33 2.29
N ARG A 189 -3.11 -22.31 1.58
CA ARG A 189 -3.98 -23.35 2.17
C ARG A 189 -3.24 -24.36 3.04
N HIS A 190 -1.93 -24.51 2.85
CA HIS A 190 -1.10 -25.54 3.48
C HIS A 190 0.21 -24.99 4.05
N GLU A 191 0.52 -23.72 3.78
CA GLU A 191 1.73 -23.01 4.19
C GLU A 191 1.34 -21.65 4.77
N VAL A 192 2.08 -21.21 5.79
CA VAL A 192 1.89 -19.92 6.43
C VAL A 192 2.60 -18.84 5.60
N LEU A 193 1.91 -18.31 4.59
CA LEU A 193 2.46 -17.33 3.63
C LEU A 193 1.88 -15.92 3.76
N ILE A 194 0.68 -15.80 4.33
CA ILE A 194 -0.03 -14.53 4.52
C ILE A 194 -0.91 -14.62 5.76
N ASN A 195 -1.24 -13.47 6.34
CA ASN A 195 -2.29 -13.35 7.37
C ASN A 195 -3.66 -13.17 6.71
N TYR A 196 -4.57 -14.14 6.89
CA TYR A 196 -5.92 -14.13 6.33
C TYR A 196 -6.89 -14.93 7.22
N TRP A 197 -8.15 -15.06 6.82
CA TRP A 197 -9.13 -15.83 7.59
C TRP A 197 -9.19 -17.28 7.13
N GLN A 198 -8.89 -18.23 8.03
CA GLN A 198 -9.09 -19.67 7.79
C GLN A 198 -10.34 -20.17 8.48
N GLY A 199 -11.14 -21.01 7.81
CA GLY A 199 -12.39 -21.56 8.34
C GLY A 199 -13.65 -20.87 7.81
N SER A 200 -14.67 -20.77 8.66
CA SER A 200 -16.00 -20.30 8.27
C SER A 200 -16.19 -18.82 8.62
N PHE A 201 -15.82 -17.93 7.71
CA PHE A 201 -16.13 -16.50 7.85
C PHE A 201 -17.65 -16.27 7.95
N PRO A 202 -18.15 -15.33 8.78
CA PRO A 202 -17.44 -14.52 9.77
C PRO A 202 -17.35 -15.17 11.17
N TYR A 203 -17.70 -16.45 11.32
CA TYR A 203 -18.01 -17.06 12.64
C TYR A 203 -16.83 -17.76 13.31
N ASN A 204 -15.96 -18.42 12.54
CA ASN A 204 -14.86 -19.21 13.07
C ASN A 204 -13.58 -18.95 12.27
N ASN A 205 -12.61 -18.29 12.91
CA ASN A 205 -11.24 -18.17 12.41
C ASN A 205 -10.38 -19.26 13.08
N GLU A 206 -9.78 -20.13 12.28
CA GLU A 206 -8.96 -21.26 12.74
C GLU A 206 -7.53 -20.84 13.14
N ILE A 207 -7.09 -19.64 12.74
CA ILE A 207 -5.83 -19.02 13.17
C ILE A 207 -4.62 -19.95 12.87
N HIS A 208 -4.65 -20.61 11.71
CA HIS A 208 -3.54 -21.48 11.27
C HIS A 208 -2.29 -20.68 10.93
N ASP A 209 -2.44 -19.41 10.55
CA ASP A 209 -1.35 -18.48 10.29
C ASP A 209 -0.75 -17.84 11.56
N GLY A 210 -1.36 -18.09 12.73
CA GLY A 210 -0.92 -17.57 14.03
C GLY A 210 -1.56 -16.26 14.46
N TYR A 211 -2.40 -15.62 13.63
CA TYR A 211 -2.96 -14.29 13.93
C TYR A 211 -4.48 -14.22 13.71
N ALA A 212 -5.23 -13.86 14.76
CA ALA A 212 -6.68 -13.65 14.65
C ALA A 212 -7.05 -12.25 14.10
N SER A 213 -6.11 -11.31 14.21
CA SER A 213 -6.19 -9.93 13.71
C SER A 213 -4.89 -9.57 12.99
N SER A 214 -4.47 -8.30 12.96
CA SER A 214 -3.20 -7.94 12.31
C SER A 214 -2.01 -8.69 12.94
N ALA A 215 -1.03 -9.01 12.11
CA ALA A 215 0.27 -9.52 12.49
C ALA A 215 1.28 -8.36 12.54
N PRO A 216 2.40 -8.49 13.26
CA PRO A 216 3.54 -7.59 13.09
C PRO A 216 3.93 -7.52 11.61
N VAL A 217 4.31 -6.34 11.14
CA VAL A 217 4.83 -6.17 9.79
C VAL A 217 6.09 -7.01 9.58
N GLY A 218 6.25 -7.58 8.40
CA GLY A 218 7.36 -8.49 8.08
C GLY A 218 7.22 -9.91 8.63
N SER A 219 6.03 -10.31 9.11
CA SER A 219 5.84 -11.64 9.73
C SER A 219 5.89 -12.79 8.72
N PHE A 220 5.56 -12.53 7.46
CA PHE A 220 5.48 -13.55 6.41
C PHE A 220 6.60 -13.39 5.38
N PRO A 221 6.88 -14.40 4.53
CA PRO A 221 7.95 -14.29 3.54
C PRO A 221 7.72 -13.13 2.56
N PRO A 222 8.77 -12.37 2.20
CA PRO A 222 8.64 -11.31 1.22
C PRO A 222 8.44 -11.89 -0.19
N ASN A 223 7.84 -11.11 -1.08
CA ASN A 223 7.84 -11.44 -2.50
C ASN A 223 9.24 -11.23 -3.13
N ASN A 224 9.41 -11.53 -4.43
CA ASN A 224 10.73 -11.44 -5.07
C ASN A 224 11.31 -10.01 -5.17
N TYR A 225 10.52 -8.98 -4.87
CA TYR A 225 10.99 -7.60 -4.78
C TYR A 225 11.33 -7.17 -3.34
N GLY A 226 11.24 -8.08 -2.37
CA GLY A 226 11.54 -7.79 -0.97
C GLY A 226 10.37 -7.17 -0.20
N LEU A 227 9.15 -7.25 -0.73
CA LEU A 227 7.97 -6.65 -0.09
C LEU A 227 7.26 -7.67 0.80
N TYR A 228 7.05 -7.27 2.03
CA TYR A 228 6.34 -8.04 3.05
C TYR A 228 4.86 -7.65 3.06
N ASP A 229 4.03 -8.65 3.38
CA ASP A 229 2.61 -8.50 3.72
C ASP A 229 1.75 -7.77 2.68
N ILE A 230 2.26 -7.61 1.45
CA ILE A 230 1.58 -6.90 0.36
C ILE A 230 0.32 -7.61 -0.15
N THR A 231 0.06 -8.80 0.40
CA THR A 231 -1.17 -9.57 0.26
C THR A 231 -1.54 -10.14 1.63
N GLY A 232 -2.73 -9.85 2.13
CA GLY A 232 -3.17 -10.21 3.48
C GLY A 232 -2.92 -9.10 4.51
N ASN A 233 -2.90 -9.45 5.78
CA ASN A 233 -2.66 -8.56 6.93
C ASN A 233 -3.65 -7.37 6.99
N VAL A 234 -3.39 -6.24 6.35
CA VAL A 234 -4.36 -5.14 6.24
C VAL A 234 -4.55 -4.71 4.80
N TRP A 235 -5.76 -4.26 4.47
CA TRP A 235 -6.00 -3.57 3.21
C TRP A 235 -5.15 -2.31 3.16
N GLU A 236 -4.67 -1.94 1.98
CA GLU A 236 -3.79 -0.79 1.82
C GLU A 236 -4.39 0.28 0.91
N TRP A 237 -4.41 1.52 1.40
CA TRP A 237 -4.81 2.68 0.60
C TRP A 237 -3.85 2.91 -0.58
N VAL A 238 -4.44 3.11 -1.76
CA VAL A 238 -3.74 3.60 -2.96
C VAL A 238 -4.29 4.96 -3.37
N SER A 239 -3.54 5.70 -4.20
CA SER A 239 -3.88 7.07 -4.60
C SER A 239 -5.10 7.17 -5.52
N ASP A 240 -5.53 6.07 -6.13
CA ASP A 240 -6.45 6.11 -7.25
C ASP A 240 -7.91 6.20 -6.80
N TRP A 241 -8.70 7.03 -7.49
CA TRP A 241 -10.16 6.94 -7.42
C TRP A 241 -10.63 5.69 -8.17
N TYR A 242 -11.58 4.98 -7.58
CA TYR A 242 -12.12 3.75 -8.10
C TYR A 242 -13.13 4.01 -9.21
N HIS A 243 -13.00 3.22 -10.28
CA HIS A 243 -14.01 3.08 -11.30
C HIS A 243 -13.90 1.65 -11.88
N PRO A 244 -15.01 0.88 -11.96
CA PRO A 244 -14.97 -0.54 -12.31
C PRO A 244 -14.49 -0.78 -13.75
N ASN A 245 -14.75 0.16 -14.67
CA ASN A 245 -14.35 0.04 -16.07
C ASN A 245 -13.06 0.83 -16.41
N TYR A 246 -12.28 1.26 -15.41
CA TYR A 246 -11.07 2.06 -15.66
C TYR A 246 -10.07 1.32 -16.55
N TYR A 247 -9.89 0.02 -16.34
CA TYR A 247 -8.86 -0.78 -17.06
C TYR A 247 -9.06 -0.79 -18.58
N SER A 248 -10.31 -0.72 -19.05
CA SER A 248 -10.62 -0.62 -20.49
C SER A 248 -10.14 0.67 -21.14
N ASN A 249 -9.91 1.72 -20.35
CA ASN A 249 -9.52 3.06 -20.83
C ASN A 249 -8.20 3.54 -20.18
N SER A 250 -7.50 2.65 -19.47
CA SER A 250 -6.30 2.98 -18.72
C SER A 250 -5.18 3.44 -19.66
N PRO A 251 -4.50 4.56 -19.39
CA PRO A 251 -3.35 4.98 -20.17
C PRO A 251 -2.18 4.01 -19.96
N LEU A 252 -1.41 3.78 -21.02
CA LEU A 252 -0.28 2.84 -20.98
C LEU A 252 0.80 3.22 -19.95
N ARG A 253 1.07 4.51 -19.72
CA ARG A 253 2.23 4.97 -18.93
C ARG A 253 1.78 5.63 -17.64
N ASN A 254 2.28 5.12 -16.50
CA ASN A 254 2.05 5.67 -15.16
C ASN A 254 0.57 6.07 -14.92
N PRO A 255 -0.40 5.15 -15.08
CA PRO A 255 -1.81 5.44 -14.83
C PRO A 255 -2.03 5.87 -13.37
N LYS A 256 -3.02 6.75 -13.17
CA LYS A 256 -3.34 7.39 -11.88
C LYS A 256 -4.83 7.28 -11.51
N GLY A 257 -5.55 6.36 -12.14
CA GLY A 257 -6.99 6.21 -11.95
C GLY A 257 -7.80 7.28 -12.70
N VAL A 258 -9.05 7.43 -12.28
CA VAL A 258 -9.97 8.47 -12.75
C VAL A 258 -9.92 9.71 -11.84
N THR A 259 -10.58 10.79 -12.23
CA THR A 259 -10.81 11.91 -11.31
C THR A 259 -11.88 11.58 -10.26
N GLU A 260 -11.96 12.35 -9.18
CA GLU A 260 -13.00 12.19 -8.15
C GLU A 260 -14.42 12.25 -8.74
N ALA A 261 -14.65 13.18 -9.65
CA ALA A 261 -15.94 13.38 -10.30
C ALA A 261 -16.34 12.21 -11.23
N GLU A 262 -15.36 11.44 -11.68
CA GLU A 262 -15.54 10.25 -12.51
C GLU A 262 -15.57 8.96 -11.69
N SER A 263 -15.32 9.02 -10.38
CA SER A 263 -15.37 7.85 -9.52
C SER A 263 -16.77 7.25 -9.49
N PHE A 264 -16.86 5.92 -9.52
CA PHE A 264 -18.13 5.23 -9.57
C PHE A 264 -18.05 3.86 -8.91
N ASP A 265 -18.95 3.60 -7.96
CA ASP A 265 -19.26 2.26 -7.48
C ASP A 265 -20.74 1.96 -7.81
N PRO A 266 -21.04 0.89 -8.58
CA PRO A 266 -22.42 0.52 -8.90
C PRO A 266 -23.33 0.32 -7.67
N ASN A 267 -22.76 -0.05 -6.51
CA ASN A 267 -23.51 -0.27 -5.29
C ASN A 267 -23.86 1.03 -4.56
N GLU A 268 -23.03 2.06 -4.71
CA GLU A 268 -23.17 3.37 -4.05
C GLU A 268 -22.86 4.52 -5.02
N PRO A 269 -23.63 4.69 -6.12
CA PRO A 269 -23.26 5.53 -7.26
C PRO A 269 -23.20 7.04 -6.97
N ALA A 270 -23.68 7.47 -5.81
CA ALA A 270 -23.67 8.87 -5.38
C ALA A 270 -22.41 9.23 -4.56
N LEU A 271 -21.59 8.26 -4.18
CA LEU A 271 -20.44 8.45 -3.29
C LEU A 271 -19.14 8.08 -4.03
N PRO A 272 -18.24 9.04 -4.28
CA PRO A 272 -16.91 8.75 -4.82
C PRO A 272 -16.14 7.79 -3.91
N LYS A 273 -15.48 6.78 -4.50
CA LYS A 273 -14.72 5.75 -3.79
C LYS A 273 -13.26 5.77 -4.19
N ARG A 274 -12.36 5.57 -3.23
CA ARG A 274 -10.94 5.24 -3.52
C ARG A 274 -10.79 3.75 -3.72
N SER A 275 -9.70 3.33 -4.36
CA SER A 275 -9.33 1.91 -4.39
C SER A 275 -8.50 1.54 -3.16
N ILE A 276 -8.69 0.33 -2.64
CA ILE A 276 -7.77 -0.33 -1.70
C ILE A 276 -7.33 -1.68 -2.27
N ARG A 277 -6.12 -2.11 -1.90
CA ARG A 277 -5.46 -3.30 -2.47
C ARG A 277 -4.92 -4.22 -1.36
N GLY A 278 -4.59 -5.46 -1.71
CA GLY A 278 -3.86 -6.40 -0.85
C GLY A 278 -4.72 -7.38 -0.05
N GLY A 279 -5.97 -7.06 0.28
CA GLY A 279 -6.76 -7.89 1.20
C GLY A 279 -6.36 -7.63 2.66
N SER A 280 -6.96 -8.35 3.61
CA SER A 280 -6.65 -8.22 5.05
C SER A 280 -6.74 -9.56 5.76
N PHE A 281 -6.45 -9.58 7.07
CA PHE A 281 -6.67 -10.73 7.96
C PHE A 281 -8.14 -11.22 7.98
N LEU A 282 -9.09 -10.41 7.50
CA LEU A 282 -10.51 -10.79 7.36
C LEU A 282 -10.85 -11.41 5.99
N CYS A 283 -9.95 -11.38 5.03
CA CYS A 283 -10.17 -11.99 3.71
C CYS A 283 -10.17 -13.52 3.81
N SER A 284 -11.07 -14.17 3.08
CA SER A 284 -11.23 -15.62 3.08
C SER A 284 -11.53 -16.14 1.68
N GLU A 285 -11.27 -17.43 1.44
CA GLU A 285 -11.64 -18.05 0.16
C GLU A 285 -13.15 -18.16 -0.05
N ASN A 286 -13.94 -18.20 1.03
CA ASN A 286 -15.39 -18.40 0.98
C ASN A 286 -16.22 -17.11 1.04
N TYR A 287 -15.59 -15.94 1.21
CA TYR A 287 -16.29 -14.65 1.28
C TYR A 287 -15.60 -13.56 0.47
N CYS A 288 -14.33 -13.25 0.76
CA CYS A 288 -13.58 -12.17 0.11
C CYS A 288 -12.14 -12.59 -0.15
N SER A 289 -11.81 -12.96 -1.39
CA SER A 289 -10.44 -13.32 -1.79
C SER A 289 -9.64 -12.09 -2.25
N GLY A 290 -9.57 -11.07 -1.39
CA GLY A 290 -8.87 -9.80 -1.64
C GLY A 290 -7.35 -9.90 -1.70
N PHE A 291 -6.79 -11.01 -1.20
CA PHE A 291 -5.34 -11.30 -1.23
C PHE A 291 -4.79 -11.77 -2.59
N ARG A 292 -5.62 -11.79 -3.64
CA ARG A 292 -5.15 -11.97 -5.02
C ARG A 292 -4.53 -10.66 -5.51
N VAL A 293 -3.43 -10.72 -6.26
CA VAL A 293 -2.69 -9.51 -6.67
C VAL A 293 -3.53 -8.56 -7.52
N SER A 294 -4.43 -9.08 -8.35
CA SER A 294 -5.33 -8.29 -9.20
C SER A 294 -6.57 -7.77 -8.47
N ALA A 295 -6.86 -8.26 -7.25
CA ALA A 295 -8.06 -7.86 -6.52
C ALA A 295 -7.96 -6.41 -6.07
N ARG A 296 -9.10 -5.73 -6.15
CA ARG A 296 -9.31 -4.34 -5.78
C ARG A 296 -10.66 -4.21 -5.10
N MET A 297 -10.81 -3.20 -4.26
CA MET A 297 -12.06 -2.94 -3.58
C MET A 297 -12.34 -1.43 -3.54
N PRO A 298 -13.56 -0.99 -3.88
CA PRO A 298 -13.98 0.38 -3.61
C PRO A 298 -14.09 0.60 -2.11
N ALA A 299 -13.55 1.72 -1.64
CA ALA A 299 -13.62 2.13 -0.24
C ALA A 299 -14.01 3.60 -0.12
N GLU A 300 -14.89 3.88 0.84
CA GLU A 300 -15.29 5.25 1.18
C GLU A 300 -14.07 5.99 1.78
N PRO A 301 -13.61 7.11 1.20
CA PRO A 301 -12.35 7.75 1.61
C PRO A 301 -12.33 8.22 3.06
N SER A 302 -13.52 8.50 3.63
CA SER A 302 -13.73 8.92 5.00
C SER A 302 -13.94 7.76 5.99
N SER A 303 -14.03 6.52 5.50
CA SER A 303 -14.18 5.35 6.36
C SER A 303 -12.83 4.95 6.97
N SER A 304 -12.88 4.54 8.24
CA SER A 304 -11.76 3.99 8.99
C SER A 304 -12.20 2.67 9.61
N THR A 305 -11.34 1.65 9.55
CA THR A 305 -11.66 0.27 9.92
C THR A 305 -10.47 -0.40 10.62
N ASN A 306 -10.71 -1.46 11.40
CA ASN A 306 -9.64 -2.22 12.09
C ASN A 306 -8.81 -3.13 11.18
N HIS A 307 -9.03 -3.08 9.86
CA HIS A 307 -8.35 -3.94 8.88
C HIS A 307 -7.81 -3.18 7.65
N THR A 308 -7.75 -1.84 7.69
CA THR A 308 -7.22 -1.00 6.61
C THR A 308 -6.12 -0.09 7.14
N GLY A 309 -4.94 -0.22 6.54
CA GLY A 309 -3.75 0.60 6.73
C GLY A 309 -3.24 1.12 5.39
N PHE A 310 -1.91 1.27 5.26
CA PHE A 310 -1.26 1.76 4.05
C PHE A 310 0.26 1.59 4.10
N ARG A 311 0.89 1.75 2.93
CA ARG A 311 2.33 1.96 2.76
C ARG A 311 2.58 3.13 1.82
N CYS A 312 3.78 3.73 1.84
CA CYS A 312 4.10 4.89 1.01
C CYS A 312 5.05 4.53 -0.15
N VAL A 313 5.13 5.43 -1.13
CA VAL A 313 6.10 5.44 -2.23
C VAL A 313 6.88 6.75 -2.28
N ALA A 314 8.08 6.72 -2.84
CA ALA A 314 8.86 7.91 -3.16
C ALA A 314 9.32 7.88 -4.62
N ASN A 315 8.97 8.93 -5.36
CA ASN A 315 9.25 9.04 -6.79
C ASN A 315 10.59 9.76 -7.09
N LYS A 316 11.29 10.26 -6.06
CA LYS A 316 12.58 10.93 -6.22
C LYS A 316 13.68 9.90 -6.44
N VAL A 317 13.98 9.65 -7.72
CA VAL A 317 15.29 9.15 -8.14
C VAL A 317 16.18 10.39 -8.21
N GLY A 318 17.28 10.44 -7.45
CA GLY A 318 18.37 11.35 -7.82
C GLY A 318 18.75 11.00 -9.26
N TRP A 319 18.50 11.91 -10.21
CA TRP A 319 18.61 11.58 -11.63
C TRP A 319 20.07 11.33 -11.99
N PHE A 320 20.37 10.13 -12.51
CA PHE A 320 21.55 9.91 -13.33
C PHE A 320 21.30 10.56 -14.70
N HIS A 321 22.26 11.35 -15.19
CA HIS A 321 22.33 11.80 -16.59
C HIS A 321 23.57 11.21 -17.25
#